data_AF-A0A2S6G1L5-F1
#
_entry.id   AF-A0A2S6G1L5-F1
#
_cell.length_a   1.000
_cell.length_b   1.000
_cell.length_c   1.000
_cell.angle_alpha   90.00
_cell.angle_beta   90.00
_cell.angle_gamma   90.00
#
_symmetry.space_group_name_H-M   'P 1'
#
loop_
_entity.id
_entity.type
_entity.pdbx_description
1 polymer ?
#
loop_
_entity_poly.entity_id
_entity_poly.type
_entity_poly.pdbx_seq_one_letter_code
_entity_poly.pdbx_strand_id
1 'polypeptide(L)' 'MNNESHEFTREFDIALNPARWVRPILLPALFGITPEMARKYRERGLWLEGKHWRFDPIKRVVYCPAEIEKWMEGEF' A
#
# COMPACT_ATOMS: atom_id res chain seq x y z
N MET A 1 -54.57 -2.53 3.12
CA MET A 1 -53.45 -3.48 3.22
C MET A 1 -52.23 -2.77 2.67
N ASN A 2 -51.17 -2.70 3.48
CA ASN A 2 -50.09 -1.73 3.35
C ASN A 2 -49.13 -2.07 2.21
N ASN A 3 -48.72 -1.02 1.49
CA ASN A 3 -47.64 -1.04 0.52
C ASN A 3 -46.30 -1.13 1.28
N GLU A 4 -45.62 -2.26 1.19
CA GLU A 4 -44.22 -2.38 1.63
C GLU A 4 -43.33 -2.50 0.39
N SER A 5 -43.02 -1.35 -0.20
CA SER A 5 -41.92 -1.22 -1.16
C SER A 5 -40.61 -1.45 -0.41
N HIS A 6 -40.08 -2.66 -0.51
CA HIS A 6 -38.75 -3.01 -0.03
C HIS A 6 -37.72 -2.21 -0.85
N GLU A 7 -37.16 -1.18 -0.24
CA GLU A 7 -36.12 -0.36 -0.82
C GLU A 7 -34.86 -1.21 -0.98
N PHE A 8 -34.48 -1.51 -2.23
CA PHE A 8 -33.31 -2.31 -2.55
C PHE A 8 -32.05 -1.46 -2.36
N THR A 9 -31.39 -1.60 -1.22
CA THR A 9 -30.09 -0.96 -0.97
C THR A 9 -29.08 -1.53 -1.96
N ARG A 10 -28.67 -0.73 -2.95
CA ARG A 10 -27.58 -1.12 -3.85
C ARG A 10 -26.26 -1.05 -3.07
N GLU A 11 -25.63 -2.21 -2.85
CA GLU A 11 -24.24 -2.28 -2.45
C GLU A 11 -23.38 -1.76 -3.62
N PHE A 12 -22.60 -0.71 -3.35
CA PHE A 12 -21.59 -0.22 -4.28
C PHE A 12 -20.24 -0.74 -3.84
N ASP A 13 -19.59 -1.54 -4.69
CA ASP A 13 -18.18 -1.90 -4.52
C ASP A 13 -17.33 -0.66 -4.82
N ILE A 14 -16.78 -0.04 -3.78
CA ILE A 14 -15.82 1.07 -3.92
C ILE A 14 -14.41 0.48 -3.95
N ALA A 15 -13.80 0.48 -5.13
CA ALA A 15 -12.39 0.15 -5.27
C ALA A 15 -11.52 1.34 -4.80
N LEU A 16 -10.85 1.18 -3.66
CA LEU A 16 -9.87 2.15 -3.17
C LEU A 16 -8.52 1.87 -3.83
N ASN A 17 -8.10 2.76 -4.74
CA ASN A 17 -6.75 2.69 -5.28
C ASN A 17 -5.80 3.42 -4.32
N PRO A 18 -4.79 2.75 -3.73
CA PRO A 18 -3.87 3.42 -2.82
C PRO A 18 -3.10 4.53 -3.54
N ALA A 19 -2.77 5.59 -2.81
CA ALA A 19 -1.82 6.57 -3.30
C ALA A 19 -0.50 5.88 -3.68
N ARG A 20 0.19 6.40 -4.71
CA ARG A 20 1.49 5.85 -5.16
C ARG A 20 2.50 5.66 -4.03
N TRP A 21 2.47 6.52 -3.02
CA TRP A 21 3.37 6.48 -1.87
C TRP A 21 2.58 6.29 -0.59
N VAL A 22 2.86 5.21 0.14
CA VAL A 22 2.13 4.81 1.35
C VAL A 22 3.00 4.89 2.61
N ARG A 23 2.33 4.99 3.76
CA ARG A 23 2.99 4.98 5.08
C ARG A 23 3.46 3.58 5.47
N PRO A 24 4.51 3.46 6.30
CA PRO A 24 5.04 2.16 6.74
C PRO A 24 3.98 1.27 7.41
N ILE A 25 2.97 1.87 8.04
CA ILE A 25 1.88 1.15 8.72
C ILE A 25 1.04 0.26 7.78
N LEU A 26 1.06 0.55 6.47
CA LEU A 26 0.32 -0.24 5.48
C LEU A 26 1.11 -1.45 4.97
N LEU A 27 2.44 -1.49 5.15
CA LEU A 27 3.26 -2.61 4.67
C LEU A 27 2.88 -3.98 5.27
N PRO A 28 2.55 -4.10 6.58
CA PRO A 28 2.09 -5.38 7.12
C PRO A 28 0.81 -5.89 6.48
N ALA A 29 -0.15 -4.99 6.21
CA ALA A 29 -1.43 -5.36 5.62
C ALA A 29 -1.32 -5.71 4.12
N LEU A 30 -0.45 -5.02 3.38
CA LEU A 30 -0.24 -5.25 1.96
C LEU A 30 0.65 -6.46 1.68
N PHE A 31 1.70 -6.67 2.48
CA PHE A 31 2.82 -7.54 2.13
C PHE A 31 3.29 -8.45 3.27
N GLY A 32 2.73 -8.36 4.47
CA GLY A 32 3.25 -9.05 5.66
C GLY A 32 4.63 -8.54 6.11
N ILE A 33 5.10 -7.40 5.58
CA ILE A 33 6.41 -6.82 5.89
C ILE A 33 6.30 -5.87 7.07
N THR A 34 7.10 -6.11 8.12
CA THR A 34 7.18 -5.20 9.27
C THR A 34 8.02 -3.95 8.94
N PRO A 35 7.83 -2.81 9.65
CA PRO A 35 8.67 -1.63 9.48
C PRO A 35 10.17 -1.91 9.65
N GLU A 36 10.52 -2.85 10.54
CA GLU A 36 11.91 -3.26 10.78
C GLU A 36 12.51 -4.05 9.61
N MET A 37 11.73 -4.95 9.00
CA MET A 37 12.15 -5.63 7.76
C MET A 37 12.35 -4.62 6.62
N ALA A 38 11.38 -3.70 6.45
CA ALA A 38 11.49 -2.64 5.45
C ALA A 38 12.72 -1.75 5.68
N ARG A 39 13.07 -1.42 6.93
CA ARG A 39 14.32 -0.72 7.26
C ARG A 39 15.55 -1.51 6.81
N LYS A 40 15.61 -2.82 7.12
CA LYS A 40 16.72 -3.69 6.70
C LYS A 40 16.85 -3.79 5.18
N TYR A 41 15.74 -3.85 4.43
CA TYR A 41 15.78 -3.85 2.97
C TYR A 41 16.36 -2.57 2.38
N ARG A 42 16.04 -1.41 2.98
CA ARG A 42 16.64 -0.13 2.60
C ARG A 42 18.14 -0.10 2.91
N GLU A 43 18.53 -0.48 4.13
CA GLU A 43 19.93 -0.43 4.59
C GLU A 43 20.84 -1.39 3.83
N ARG A 44 20.29 -2.52 3.36
CA ARG A 44 21.02 -3.51 2.55
C ARG A 44 21.03 -3.16 1.05
N GLY A 45 20.39 -2.06 0.65
CA GLY A 45 20.29 -1.66 -0.76
C GLY A 45 19.39 -2.54 -1.62
N LEU A 46 18.61 -3.45 -1.03
CA LEU A 46 17.64 -4.26 -1.76
C LEU A 46 16.49 -3.39 -2.26
N TRP A 47 16.08 -2.41 -1.45
CA TRP A 47 15.07 -1.41 -1.81
C TRP A 47 15.76 -0.08 -2.09
N LEU A 48 15.79 0.28 -3.37
CA LEU A 48 16.40 1.51 -3.87
C LEU A 48 15.58 2.77 -3.52
N GLU A 49 16.27 3.83 -3.08
CA GLU A 49 15.68 5.15 -2.86
C GLU A 49 15.17 5.75 -4.18
N GLY A 50 14.02 6.42 -4.16
CA GLY A 50 13.34 6.94 -5.35
C GLY A 50 12.51 5.90 -6.11
N LYS A 51 12.80 4.60 -5.97
CA LYS A 51 12.04 3.49 -6.58
C LYS A 51 11.09 2.83 -5.58
N HIS A 52 11.63 2.13 -4.58
CA HIS A 52 10.84 1.37 -3.60
C HIS A 52 10.44 2.23 -2.40
N TRP A 53 11.27 3.22 -2.06
CA TRP A 53 11.04 4.09 -0.92
C TRP A 53 11.59 5.49 -1.19
N ARG A 54 11.11 6.49 -0.45
CA ARG A 54 11.69 7.85 -0.43
C ARG A 54 11.30 8.59 0.84
N PHE A 55 11.85 9.78 1.04
CA PHE A 55 11.32 10.75 2.00
C PHE A 55 10.18 11.57 1.39
N ASP A 56 9.17 11.86 2.20
CA ASP A 56 8.17 12.88 1.90
C ASP A 56 8.68 14.29 2.23
N PRO A 57 7.91 15.36 1.93
CA PRO A 57 8.34 16.74 2.22
C PRO A 57 8.64 17.04 3.70
N ILE A 58 8.13 16.23 4.63
CA ILE A 58 8.38 16.36 6.08
C ILE A 58 9.40 15.33 6.59
N LYS A 59 10.21 14.77 5.70
CA LYS A 59 11.30 13.81 5.99
C LYS A 59 10.83 12.51 6.64
N ARG A 60 9.60 12.07 6.39
CA ARG A 60 9.12 10.73 6.76
C ARG A 60 9.29 9.77 5.61
N VAL A 61 9.66 8.52 5.93
CA VAL A 61 9.78 7.46 4.93
C VAL A 61 8.40 7.08 4.41
N VAL A 62 8.28 6.95 3.10
CA VAL A 62 7.13 6.40 2.39
C VAL A 62 7.60 5.34 1.39
N TYR A 63 6.70 4.43 1.03
CA TYR A 63 6.98 3.26 0.21
C TYR A 63 6.11 3.24 -1.03
N CYS A 64 6.60 2.69 -2.14
CA CYS A 64 5.86 2.52 -3.38
C CYS A 64 5.36 1.06 -3.49
N PRO A 65 4.08 0.76 -3.21
CA PRO A 65 3.57 -0.61 -3.23
C PRO A 65 3.80 -1.32 -4.56
N ALA A 66 3.54 -0.63 -5.68
CA ALA A 66 3.69 -1.20 -7.01
C ALA A 66 5.15 -1.62 -7.33
N GLU A 67 6.15 -0.87 -6.87
CA GLU A 67 7.55 -1.24 -7.09
C GLU A 67 8.00 -2.35 -6.13
N ILE A 68 7.41 -2.42 -4.94
CA ILE A 68 7.65 -3.52 -3.99
C ILE A 68 7.03 -4.82 -4.50
N GLU A 69 5.82 -4.76 -5.07
CA GLU A 69 5.13 -5.89 -5.70
C GLU A 69 5.95 -6.46 -6.85
N LYS A 70 6.39 -5.63 -7.80
CA LYS A 70 7.32 -6.04 -8.87
C LYS A 70 8.60 -6.70 -8.33
N TRP A 71 9.20 -6.13 -7.28
CA TRP A 71 10.38 -6.72 -6.66
C TRP A 71 10.08 -8.09 -6.03
N MET A 72 8.90 -8.28 -5.42
CA MET A 72 8.46 -9.58 -4.91
C MET A 72 8.23 -10.61 -6.02
N GLU A 73 7.75 -10.15 -7.18
CA GLU A 73 7.58 -10.97 -8.39
C GLU A 73 8.93 -11.32 -9.05
N GLY A 74 10.03 -10.67 -8.63
CA GLY A 74 11.36 -10.87 -9.19
C GLY A 74 11.62 -10.04 -10.44
N GLU A 75 10.85 -8.97 -10.67
CA GLU A 75 11.09 -8.00 -11.73
C GLU A 75 12.08 -6.92 -11.23
N PHE A 76 13.25 -6.83 -11.87
CA PHE A 76 14.34 -5.91 -11.48
C PHE A 76 14.39 -4.63 -12.32
#